data_AF-A0A392R6K0-F1
#
_entry.id   AF-A0A392R6K0-F1
#
_cell.length_a   1.000
_cell.length_b   1.000
_cell.length_c   1.000
_cell.angle_alpha   90.00
_cell.angle_beta   90.00
_cell.angle_gamma   90.00
#
_symmetry.space_group_name_H-M   'P 1'
#
loop_
_entity.id
_entity.type
_entity.pdbx_description
1 polymer ?
#
loop_
_entity_poly.entity_id
_entity_poly.type
_entity_poly.pdbx_seq_one_letter_code
_entity_poly.pdbx_strand_id
1 'polypeptide(L)'
;GNPTNIANPIKDASARVDISTSSGKLTLFETTLCEKISWEKLEARKSLDPQGYLSAYDESDIQLICCQSDASTLWLVPPVVQARFMKSLRWNMDITFSWEFTRDRPKGKEVVKYELKIQEQDLPTSYEVTNVFNGTSNGFS
;
A
#
# COMPACT_ATOMS: atom_id res chain seq x y z
N GLY A 1 -14.87 -33.86 5.62
CA GLY A 1 -15.26 -32.60 4.96
C GLY A 1 -15.07 -31.47 5.94
N ASN A 2 -14.37 -30.40 5.56
CA ASN A 2 -14.10 -29.28 6.45
C ASN A 2 -15.33 -28.34 6.45
N PRO A 3 -16.04 -28.12 7.57
CA PRO A 3 -17.46 -27.72 7.53
C PRO A 3 -17.72 -26.23 7.33
N THR A 4 -16.74 -25.40 6.99
CA THR A 4 -16.96 -23.96 6.85
C THR A 4 -16.14 -23.39 5.71
N ASN A 5 -16.58 -23.62 4.47
CA ASN A 5 -16.23 -22.75 3.35
C ASN A 5 -17.06 -21.46 3.50
N ILE A 6 -16.77 -20.69 4.55
CA ILE A 6 -17.42 -19.41 4.83
C ILE A 6 -16.50 -18.34 4.26
N ALA A 7 -17.02 -17.57 3.31
CA ALA A 7 -16.33 -16.41 2.75
C ALA A 7 -15.83 -15.51 3.89
N ASN A 8 -14.60 -15.02 3.74
CA ASN A 8 -13.95 -14.19 4.74
C ASN A 8 -13.52 -12.85 4.12
N PRO A 9 -14.50 -12.01 3.74
CA PRO A 9 -14.24 -10.80 2.98
C PRO A 9 -13.42 -9.79 3.79
N ILE A 10 -12.69 -8.96 3.05
CA ILE A 10 -12.02 -7.78 3.56
C ILE A 10 -13.07 -6.79 4.05
N LYS A 11 -12.95 -6.42 5.32
CA LYS A 11 -13.78 -5.42 5.99
C LYS A 11 -13.18 -4.04 5.81
N ASP A 12 -11.89 -3.91 6.08
CA ASP A 12 -11.13 -2.67 5.98
C ASP A 12 -9.82 -2.93 5.25
N ALA A 13 -9.37 -1.92 4.51
CA ALA A 13 -8.12 -1.95 3.78
C ALA A 13 -7.41 -0.62 3.96
N SER A 14 -6.09 -0.67 4.01
CA SER A 14 -5.26 0.51 3.92
C SER A 14 -4.05 0.26 3.03
N ALA A 15 -3.64 1.29 2.31
CA ALA A 15 -2.41 1.30 1.53
C ALA A 15 -1.45 2.33 2.14
N ARG A 16 -0.17 1.96 2.25
CA ARG A 16 0.87 2.82 2.82
C ARG A 16 2.14 2.76 1.98
N VAL A 17 2.78 3.91 1.79
CA VAL A 17 4.14 4.02 1.24
C VAL A 17 5.05 4.55 2.34
N ASP A 18 6.06 3.77 2.70
CA ASP A 18 7.10 4.16 3.63
C ASP A 18 8.43 4.35 2.89
N ILE A 19 9.20 5.36 3.28
CA ILE A 19 10.60 5.54 2.92
C ILE A 19 11.47 5.34 4.15
N SER A 20 12.56 4.61 4.02
CA SER A 20 13.48 4.32 5.11
C SER A 20 14.92 4.56 4.71
N THR A 21 15.72 4.92 5.70
CA THR A 21 17.17 5.07 5.64
C THR A 21 17.76 4.43 6.90
N SER A 22 19.08 4.43 7.02
CA SER A 22 19.79 4.02 8.24
C SER A 22 19.40 4.83 9.47
N SER A 23 18.83 6.03 9.31
CA SER A 23 18.46 6.91 10.42
C SER A 23 17.01 6.74 10.90
N GLY A 24 16.18 5.99 10.17
CA GLY A 24 14.78 5.77 10.51
C GLY A 24 13.88 5.62 9.30
N LYS A 25 12.57 5.79 9.54
CA LYS A 25 11.51 5.61 8.54
C LYS A 25 10.52 6.78 8.60
N LEU A 26 10.06 7.22 7.45
CA LEU A 26 8.94 8.16 7.31
C LEU A 26 7.85 7.53 6.45
N THR A 27 6.60 7.76 6.82
CA THR A 27 5.45 7.42 6.00
C THR A 27 5.20 8.58 5.03
N LEU A 28 5.30 8.30 3.73
CA LEU A 28 5.07 9.29 2.67
C LEU A 28 3.59 9.41 2.33
N PHE A 29 2.88 8.29 2.40
CA PHE A 29 1.49 8.19 2.03
C PHE A 29 0.82 7.13 2.89
N GLU A 30 -0.39 7.43 3.34
CA GLU A 30 -1.29 6.45 3.92
C GLU A 30 -2.72 6.82 3.58
N THR A 31 -3.48 5.82 3.13
CA THR A 31 -4.91 5.95 2.96
C THR A 31 -5.64 4.74 3.54
N THR A 32 -6.72 5.02 4.24
CA THR A 32 -7.72 4.04 4.70
C THR A 32 -9.02 4.17 3.91
N LEU A 33 -9.09 5.12 2.97
CA LEU A 33 -10.26 5.42 2.16
C LEU A 33 -10.29 4.49 0.94
N CYS A 34 -10.68 3.24 1.21
CA CYS A 34 -10.70 2.18 0.21
C CYS A 34 -12.11 1.61 0.02
N GLU A 35 -12.55 1.59 -1.23
CA GLU A 35 -13.74 0.89 -1.68
C GLU A 35 -13.43 -0.61 -1.85
N LYS A 36 -14.39 -1.45 -1.43
CA LYS A 36 -14.34 -2.90 -1.56
C LYS A 36 -15.46 -3.32 -2.50
N ILE A 37 -15.10 -3.67 -3.73
CA ILE A 37 -16.07 -4.01 -4.77
C ILE A 37 -16.10 -5.54 -4.90
N SER A 38 -17.26 -6.14 -4.69
CA SER A 38 -17.45 -7.58 -4.88
C SER A 38 -17.27 -7.97 -6.34
N TRP A 39 -16.64 -9.11 -6.61
CA TRP A 39 -16.47 -9.63 -7.97
C TRP A 39 -17.79 -9.68 -8.74
N GLU A 40 -18.87 -10.11 -8.08
CA GLU A 40 -20.24 -10.15 -8.61
C GLU A 40 -20.78 -8.80 -9.15
N LYS A 41 -20.22 -7.66 -8.74
CA LYS A 41 -20.66 -6.33 -9.16
C LYS A 41 -19.71 -5.65 -10.14
N LEU A 42 -18.59 -6.30 -10.47
CA LEU A 42 -17.63 -5.77 -11.43
C LEU A 42 -18.10 -6.09 -12.86
N GLU A 43 -18.31 -5.05 -13.65
CA GLU A 43 -18.53 -5.17 -15.09
C GLU A 43 -17.22 -5.54 -15.83
N ALA A 44 -16.07 -5.15 -15.26
CA ALA A 44 -14.74 -5.28 -15.86
C ALA A 44 -14.03 -6.63 -15.59
N ARG A 45 -14.76 -7.69 -15.20
CA ARG A 45 -14.13 -8.98 -14.80
C ARG A 45 -13.23 -9.57 -15.89
N LYS A 46 -13.71 -9.57 -17.13
CA LYS A 46 -12.97 -10.14 -18.29
C LYS A 46 -11.68 -9.38 -18.60
N SER A 47 -11.63 -8.07 -18.31
CA SER A 47 -10.40 -7.29 -18.50
C SER A 47 -9.45 -7.39 -17.32
N LEU A 48 -9.97 -7.62 -16.11
CA LEU A 48 -9.15 -7.79 -14.90
C LEU A 48 -8.54 -9.18 -14.79
N ASP A 49 -9.20 -10.21 -15.35
CA ASP A 49 -8.70 -11.57 -15.40
C ASP A 49 -8.82 -12.17 -16.82
N PRO A 50 -8.04 -11.67 -17.80
CA PRO A 50 -8.17 -12.09 -19.19
C PRO A 50 -7.72 -13.55 -19.43
N GLN A 51 -6.90 -14.11 -18.55
CA GLN A 51 -6.43 -15.50 -18.63
C GLN A 51 -7.24 -16.47 -17.73
N GLY A 52 -8.18 -15.97 -16.94
CA GLY A 52 -9.04 -16.82 -16.11
C GLY A 52 -8.34 -17.41 -14.88
N TYR A 53 -7.28 -16.78 -14.36
CA TYR A 53 -6.55 -17.27 -13.19
C TYR A 53 -7.40 -17.28 -11.91
N LEU A 54 -8.41 -16.41 -11.84
CA LEU A 54 -9.31 -16.33 -10.69
C LEU A 54 -10.47 -17.34 -10.79
N SER A 55 -10.60 -18.08 -11.89
CA SER A 55 -11.66 -19.09 -12.08
C SER A 55 -11.58 -20.28 -11.09
N ALA A 56 -10.45 -20.43 -10.40
CA ALA A 56 -10.26 -21.43 -9.36
C ALA A 56 -10.89 -21.05 -8.00
N TYR A 57 -11.40 -19.82 -7.85
CA TYR A 57 -11.98 -19.29 -6.61
C TYR A 57 -13.48 -19.03 -6.79
N ASP A 58 -14.25 -19.16 -5.70
CA ASP A 58 -15.65 -18.76 -5.69
C ASP A 58 -15.75 -17.23 -5.86
N GLU A 59 -16.77 -16.73 -6.56
CA GLU A 59 -16.92 -15.28 -6.81
C GLU A 59 -17.01 -14.48 -5.49
N SER A 60 -17.57 -15.08 -4.44
CA SER A 60 -17.66 -14.49 -3.10
C SER A 60 -16.31 -14.33 -2.38
N ASP A 61 -15.28 -15.02 -2.84
CA ASP A 61 -13.92 -14.95 -2.27
C ASP A 61 -13.05 -13.89 -2.96
N ILE A 62 -13.54 -13.28 -4.03
CA ILE A 62 -12.80 -12.29 -4.81
C ILE A 62 -13.38 -10.89 -4.57
N GLN A 63 -12.51 -9.94 -4.22
CA GLN A 63 -12.85 -8.53 -4.09
C GLN A 63 -11.81 -7.67 -4.80
N LEU A 64 -12.27 -6.64 -5.51
CA LEU A 64 -11.40 -5.55 -5.99
C LEU A 64 -11.34 -4.47 -4.91
N ILE A 65 -10.13 -4.10 -4.53
CA ILE A 65 -9.88 -3.02 -3.58
C ILE A 65 -9.38 -1.79 -4.33
N CYS A 66 -10.11 -0.69 -4.25
CA CYS A 66 -9.78 0.59 -4.87
C CYS A 66 -9.60 1.64 -3.78
N CYS A 67 -8.40 2.19 -3.63
CA CYS A 67 -8.14 3.25 -2.64
C CYS A 67 -8.00 4.61 -3.31
N GLN A 68 -8.34 5.67 -2.56
CA GLN A 68 -8.07 7.04 -2.98
C GLN A 68 -6.58 7.28 -3.19
N SER A 69 -6.22 8.05 -4.21
CA SER A 69 -4.83 8.45 -4.50
C SER A 69 -4.30 9.48 -3.51
N ASP A 70 -5.19 10.21 -2.84
CA ASP A 70 -4.84 11.18 -1.81
C ASP A 70 -4.76 10.51 -0.44
N ALA A 71 -3.78 10.95 0.36
CA ALA A 71 -3.59 10.43 1.71
C ALA A 71 -4.80 10.81 2.58
N SER A 72 -5.24 9.89 3.43
CA SER A 72 -6.30 10.17 4.42
C SER A 72 -5.75 10.87 5.67
N THR A 73 -4.43 11.06 5.75
CA THR A 73 -3.74 11.70 6.88
C THR A 73 -2.78 12.79 6.39
N LEU A 74 -2.62 13.84 7.19
CA LEU A 74 -1.69 14.92 6.90
C LEU A 74 -0.26 14.48 7.17
N TRP A 75 0.66 14.88 6.27
CA TRP A 75 2.08 14.62 6.44
C TRP A 75 2.72 15.63 7.41
N LEU A 76 2.67 15.31 8.71
CA LEU A 76 3.15 16.19 9.79
C LEU A 76 4.52 15.76 10.31
N VAL A 77 5.56 15.86 9.47
CA VAL A 77 6.94 15.57 9.88
C VAL A 77 7.60 16.85 10.40
N PRO A 78 8.11 16.87 11.65
CA PRO A 78 8.80 18.03 12.18
C PRO A 78 10.03 18.41 11.33
N PRO A 79 10.31 19.70 11.07
CA PRO A 79 11.41 20.11 10.18
C PRO A 79 12.79 19.55 10.58
N VAL A 80 13.06 19.43 11.88
CA VAL A 80 14.32 18.85 12.39
C VAL A 80 14.43 17.36 12.04
N VAL A 81 13.32 16.63 12.11
CA VAL A 81 13.27 15.20 11.73
C VAL A 81 13.46 15.06 10.23
N GLN A 82 12.74 15.86 9.43
CA GLN A 82 12.87 15.86 7.98
C GLN A 82 14.31 16.19 7.53
N ALA A 83 14.91 17.25 8.06
CA ALA A 83 16.28 17.67 7.72
C ALA A 83 17.32 16.59 8.10
N ARG A 84 17.13 15.91 9.23
CA ARG A 84 18.00 14.79 9.63
C ARG A 84 17.83 13.60 8.70
N PHE A 85 16.59 13.26 8.34
CA PHE A 85 16.28 12.16 7.43
C PHE A 85 16.86 12.41 6.03
N MET A 86 16.76 13.65 5.52
CA MET A 86 17.32 14.03 4.23
C MET A 86 18.84 13.85 4.17
N LYS A 87 19.55 14.12 5.27
CA LYS A 87 21.01 13.88 5.34
C LYS A 87 21.37 12.40 5.21
N SER A 88 20.52 11.49 5.68
CA SER A 88 20.76 10.04 5.57
C SER A 88 20.44 9.43 4.21
N LEU A 89 19.63 10.09 3.37
CA LEU A 89 19.26 9.60 2.03
C LEU A 89 20.47 9.32 1.12
N ARG A 90 21.61 9.97 1.38
CA ARG A 90 22.84 9.82 0.58
C ARG A 90 23.51 8.45 0.72
N TRP A 91 23.22 7.73 1.80
CA TRP A 91 23.94 6.50 2.14
C TRP A 91 23.14 5.24 1.84
N ASN A 92 21.85 5.27 2.16
CA ASN A 92 20.94 4.18 1.90
C ASN A 92 19.50 4.68 1.89
N MET A 93 18.71 4.12 0.99
CA MET A 93 17.30 4.43 0.87
C MET A 93 16.55 3.17 0.42
N ASP A 94 15.44 2.90 1.08
CA ASP A 94 14.51 1.84 0.70
C ASP A 94 13.09 2.41 0.73
N ILE A 95 12.29 2.10 -0.29
CA ILE A 95 10.86 2.39 -0.30
C ILE A 95 10.08 1.09 -0.22
N THR A 96 9.06 1.06 0.63
CA THR A 96 8.16 -0.08 0.80
C THR A 96 6.73 0.38 0.59
N PHE A 97 6.05 -0.24 -0.35
CA PHE A 97 4.61 -0.16 -0.47
C PHE A 97 3.99 -1.30 0.33
N SER A 98 2.90 -1.03 1.04
CA SER A 98 2.23 -2.07 1.83
C SER A 98 0.72 -1.95 1.78
N TRP A 99 0.09 -3.11 1.74
CA TRP A 99 -1.32 -3.30 1.99
C TRP A 99 -1.53 -3.87 3.38
N GLU A 100 -2.52 -3.37 4.08
CA GLU A 100 -3.05 -4.00 5.29
C GLU A 100 -4.54 -4.26 5.09
N PHE A 101 -4.94 -5.51 5.28
CA PHE A 101 -6.32 -5.96 5.14
C PHE A 101 -6.81 -6.48 6.49
N THR A 102 -7.92 -5.93 6.96
CA THR A 102 -8.62 -6.41 8.15
C THR A 102 -9.85 -7.20 7.73
N ARG A 103 -10.02 -8.37 8.32
CA ARG A 103 -11.14 -9.30 8.11
C ARG A 103 -11.80 -9.61 9.44
N ASP A 104 -13.09 -9.94 9.44
CA ASP A 104 -13.80 -10.28 10.69
C ASP A 104 -13.40 -11.65 11.27
N ARG A 105 -12.73 -12.52 10.48
CA ARG A 105 -12.30 -13.86 10.90
C ARG A 105 -10.93 -14.25 10.30
N PRO A 106 -10.28 -15.30 10.85
CA PRO A 106 -10.56 -15.92 12.14
C PRO A 106 -10.07 -15.05 13.31
N LYS A 107 -10.72 -15.19 14.47
CA LYS A 107 -10.38 -14.42 15.68
C LYS A 107 -8.90 -14.61 16.05
N GLY A 108 -8.16 -13.51 16.25
CA GLY A 108 -6.72 -13.48 16.52
C GLY A 108 -5.81 -13.45 15.29
N LYS A 109 -6.36 -13.43 14.06
CA LYS A 109 -5.64 -13.25 12.78
C LYS A 109 -6.43 -12.38 11.80
N GLU A 110 -7.06 -11.35 12.33
CA GLU A 110 -7.94 -10.43 11.60
C GLU A 110 -7.14 -9.60 10.59
N VAL A 111 -5.90 -9.23 10.93
CA VAL A 111 -5.06 -8.35 10.14
C VAL A 111 -4.04 -9.14 9.34
N VAL A 112 -3.99 -8.89 8.03
CA VAL A 112 -2.99 -9.44 7.12
C VAL A 112 -2.27 -8.27 6.45
N LYS A 113 -0.94 -8.29 6.53
CA LYS A 113 -0.09 -7.29 5.89
C LYS A 113 0.68 -7.91 4.75
N TYR A 114 0.68 -7.22 3.61
CA TYR A 114 1.52 -7.53 2.45
C TYR A 114 2.44 -6.36 2.18
N GLU A 115 3.72 -6.64 1.99
CA GLU A 115 4.74 -5.63 1.72
C GLU A 115 5.40 -5.91 0.38
N LEU A 116 5.55 -4.86 -0.41
CA LEU A 116 6.31 -4.83 -1.64
C LEU A 116 7.47 -3.86 -1.45
N LYS A 117 8.68 -4.40 -1.32
CA LYS A 117 9.90 -3.61 -1.35
C LYS A 117 10.18 -3.19 -2.79
N ILE A 118 10.33 -1.89 -3.02
CA ILE A 118 10.68 -1.36 -4.33
C ILE A 118 12.12 -1.75 -4.64
N GLN A 119 12.37 -2.22 -5.87
CA GLN A 119 13.69 -2.67 -6.29
C GLN A 119 14.61 -1.47 -6.47
N GLU A 120 15.91 -1.67 -6.29
CA GLU A 120 16.89 -0.59 -6.31
C GLU A 120 16.87 0.23 -7.60
N GLN A 121 16.65 -0.42 -8.75
CA GLN A 121 16.55 0.26 -10.04
C GLN A 121 15.29 1.11 -10.23
N ASP A 122 14.23 0.85 -9.44
CA ASP A 122 12.95 1.57 -9.49
C ASP A 122 12.86 2.62 -8.35
N LEU A 123 13.90 2.75 -7.53
CA LEU A 123 13.97 3.78 -6.51
C LEU A 123 14.29 5.15 -7.13
N PRO A 124 13.68 6.24 -6.63
CA PRO A 124 14.12 7.57 -7.00
C PRO A 124 15.55 7.81 -6.52
N THR A 125 16.21 8.82 -7.07
CA THR A 125 17.49 9.25 -6.54
C THR A 125 17.31 10.02 -5.23
N SER A 126 18.34 10.00 -4.38
CA SER A 126 18.39 10.81 -3.16
C SER A 126 18.17 12.32 -3.42
N TYR A 127 18.54 12.79 -4.61
CA TYR A 127 18.36 14.17 -5.05
C TYR A 127 16.88 14.50 -5.34
N GLU A 128 16.17 13.62 -6.05
CA GLU A 128 14.74 13.80 -6.32
C GLU A 128 13.92 13.81 -5.04
N VAL A 129 14.20 12.88 -4.11
CA VAL A 129 13.54 12.86 -2.80
C VAL A 129 13.81 14.14 -2.02
N THR A 130 15.06 14.62 -2.05
CA THR A 130 15.46 15.90 -1.42
C THR A 130 14.66 17.08 -1.99
N ASN A 131 14.48 17.13 -3.31
CA ASN A 131 13.72 18.22 -3.95
C ASN A 131 12.23 18.17 -3.61
N VAL A 132 11.63 16.97 -3.59
CA VAL A 132 10.24 16.80 -3.15
C VAL A 132 10.08 17.23 -1.69
N PHE A 133 11.00 16.84 -0.81
CA PHE A 133 10.92 17.20 0.61
C PHE A 133 11.12 18.70 0.85
N ASN A 134 11.94 19.36 0.05
CA ASN A 134 12.10 20.82 0.09
C ASN A 134 10.92 21.58 -0.54
N GLY A 135 9.96 20.89 -1.15
CA GLY A 135 8.85 21.50 -1.87
C GLY A 135 9.27 22.16 -3.20
N THR A 136 10.42 21.78 -3.77
CA THR A 136 10.91 22.30 -5.05
C THR A 136 10.55 21.40 -6.24
N SER A 137 10.03 20.20 -5.99
CA SER A 137 9.47 19.28 -6.99
C SER A 137 8.15 18.68 -6.47
N ASN A 138 7.26 18.31 -7.38
CA ASN A 138 5.99 17.64 -7.08
C ASN A 138 6.04 16.11 -7.25
N GLY A 139 7.18 15.55 -7.65
CA GLY A 139 7.33 14.12 -7.89
C GLY A 139 8.75 13.67 -8.21
N PHE A 140 8.86 12.37 -8.51
CA PHE A 140 10.09 11.69 -8.96
C PHE A 140 10.02 11.47 -10.48
N SER A 141 11.17 11.46 -11.16
CA SER A 141 11.26 11.31 -12.63
C SER A 141 11.79 9.95 -13.08
#